data_AF-A0A936HCX0-F1
#
_entry.id   AF-A0A936HCX0-F1
#
_cell.length_a   1.000
_cell.length_b   1.000
_cell.length_c   1.000
_cell.angle_alpha   90.00
_cell.angle_beta   90.00
_cell.angle_gamma   90.00
#
_symmetry.space_group_name_H-M   'P 1'
#
loop_
_entity.id
_entity.type
_entity.pdbx_description
1 polymer ?
#
loop_
_entity_poly.entity_id
_entity_poly.type
_entity_poly.pdbx_seq_one_letter_code
_entity_poly.pdbx_strand_id
1 'polypeptide(L)'
;MSAAHELAILEPDPMALVRAIRRMTAAGFSIRIDEGYRLLVSPLSKLTEAQRGFIRSRKAELVALLADAETLAALLDQAGAAGIAWREGTQWDDGYLLAVGEVLYSSRRMVNRLGRRYAAALAPPMPAFHDAPEAPEIEPMAEETA
;
A
#
# COMPACT_ATOMS: atom_id res chain seq x y z
N MET A 1 27.12 20.95 -26.05
CA MET A 1 27.46 19.62 -25.47
C MET A 1 26.65 19.47 -24.19
N SER A 2 25.78 18.50 -23.95
CA SER A 2 25.09 17.46 -24.71
C SER A 2 23.90 17.11 -23.79
N ALA A 3 22.66 17.39 -24.15
CA ALA A 3 21.70 16.37 -24.57
C ALA A 3 21.98 14.96 -24.00
N ALA A 4 21.77 14.80 -22.69
CA ALA A 4 21.45 13.52 -22.07
C ALA A 4 20.16 13.73 -21.25
N HIS A 5 19.10 14.10 -21.97
CA HIS A 5 17.75 13.70 -21.58
C HIS A 5 17.70 12.20 -21.87
N GLU A 6 18.41 11.44 -21.04
CA GLU A 6 18.38 10.00 -21.06
C GLU A 6 16.91 9.67 -20.86
N LEU A 7 16.31 9.10 -21.90
CA LEU A 7 15.01 8.45 -21.84
C LEU A 7 15.18 7.33 -20.83
N ALA A 8 15.15 7.67 -19.55
CA ALA A 8 14.93 6.74 -18.47
C ALA A 8 13.68 6.01 -18.91
N ILE A 9 13.86 4.74 -19.30
CA ILE A 9 12.78 3.81 -19.56
C ILE A 9 11.89 3.98 -18.34
N LEU A 10 10.77 4.72 -18.50
CA LEU A 10 9.91 5.10 -17.40
C LEU A 10 9.46 3.79 -16.79
N GLU A 11 10.08 3.40 -15.68
CA GLU A 11 9.66 2.21 -14.97
C GLU A 11 8.16 2.36 -14.71
N PRO A 12 7.37 1.31 -14.98
CA PRO A 12 5.93 1.41 -14.91
C PRO A 12 5.51 1.94 -13.53
N ASP A 13 4.82 3.10 -13.49
CA ASP A 13 4.36 3.74 -12.25
C ASP A 13 3.48 2.75 -11.45
N PRO A 14 4.00 2.12 -10.39
CA PRO A 14 3.27 1.08 -9.68
C PRO A 14 2.03 1.66 -8.98
N MET A 15 2.09 2.93 -8.58
CA MET A 15 0.97 3.62 -7.97
C MET A 15 -0.14 3.92 -8.98
N ALA A 16 0.17 4.03 -10.27
CA ALA A 16 -0.87 4.10 -11.31
C ALA A 16 -1.71 2.81 -11.36
N LEU A 17 -1.07 1.65 -11.18
CA LEU A 17 -1.75 0.36 -11.10
C LEU A 17 -2.61 0.27 -9.84
N VAL A 18 -2.09 0.71 -8.69
CA VAL A 18 -2.87 0.78 -7.44
C VAL A 18 -4.10 1.68 -7.59
N ARG A 19 -3.95 2.86 -8.19
CA ARG A 19 -5.07 3.76 -8.50
C ARG A 19 -6.09 3.10 -9.43
N ALA A 20 -5.64 2.31 -10.41
CA ALA A 20 -6.53 1.57 -11.28
C ALA A 20 -7.30 0.48 -10.52
N ILE A 21 -6.61 -0.31 -9.69
CA ILE A 21 -7.23 -1.34 -8.83
C ILE A 21 -8.29 -0.70 -7.94
N ARG A 22 -7.96 0.40 -7.24
CA ARG A 22 -8.90 1.11 -6.36
C ARG A 22 -10.14 1.61 -7.09
N ARG A 23 -9.99 2.21 -8.27
CA ARG A 23 -11.13 2.68 -9.06
C ARG A 23 -12.03 1.54 -9.50
N MET A 24 -11.45 0.41 -9.89
CA MET A 24 -12.22 -0.78 -10.23
C MET A 24 -12.92 -1.39 -9.00
N THR A 25 -12.26 -1.47 -7.86
CA THR A 25 -12.88 -1.92 -6.60
C THR A 25 -14.03 -1.01 -6.18
N ALA A 26 -13.85 0.32 -6.28
CA ALA A 26 -14.91 1.28 -6.01
C ALA A 26 -16.10 1.15 -6.99
N ALA A 27 -15.84 0.73 -8.23
CA ALA A 27 -16.87 0.41 -9.22
C ALA A 27 -17.50 -0.99 -9.01
N GLY A 28 -17.17 -1.69 -7.93
CA GLY A 28 -17.76 -2.99 -7.56
C GLY A 28 -17.09 -4.20 -8.22
N PHE A 29 -15.89 -4.04 -8.78
CA PHE A 29 -15.11 -5.17 -9.29
C PHE A 29 -14.18 -5.75 -8.21
N SER A 30 -14.09 -7.06 -8.13
CA SER A 30 -12.99 -7.75 -7.47
C SER A 30 -11.86 -7.98 -8.47
N ILE A 31 -10.63 -7.64 -8.07
CA ILE A 31 -9.40 -7.94 -8.81
C ILE A 31 -8.49 -8.71 -7.87
N ARG A 32 -8.05 -9.89 -8.28
CA ARG A 32 -7.15 -10.75 -7.51
C ARG A 32 -6.36 -11.67 -8.45
N ILE A 33 -5.37 -12.36 -7.91
CA ILE A 33 -4.75 -13.51 -8.58
C ILE A 33 -5.30 -14.81 -7.98
N ASP A 34 -5.29 -15.89 -8.76
CA ASP A 34 -5.48 -17.25 -8.25
C ASP A 34 -4.14 -17.92 -7.90
N GLU A 35 -4.20 -19.16 -7.43
CA GLU A 35 -3.02 -19.99 -7.08
C GLU A 35 -2.07 -20.21 -8.27
N GLY A 36 -2.57 -20.06 -9.51
CA GLY A 36 -1.78 -20.15 -10.73
C GLY A 36 -1.28 -18.81 -11.26
N TYR A 37 -1.32 -17.75 -10.43
CA TYR A 37 -0.95 -16.37 -10.78
C TYR A 37 -1.77 -15.79 -11.96
N ARG A 38 -2.99 -16.28 -12.16
CA ARG A 38 -3.88 -15.76 -13.20
C ARG A 38 -4.68 -14.61 -12.63
N LEU A 39 -4.66 -13.48 -13.33
CA LEU A 39 -5.49 -12.33 -13.00
C LEU A 39 -6.98 -12.67 -13.16
N LEU A 40 -7.72 -12.59 -12.07
CA LEU A 40 -9.16 -12.74 -12.00
C LEU A 40 -9.81 -11.38 -11.78
N VAL A 41 -10.80 -11.05 -12.62
CA VAL A 41 -11.63 -9.85 -12.48
C VAL A 41 -13.09 -10.24 -12.51
N SER A 42 -13.86 -9.84 -11.49
CA SER A 42 -15.28 -10.17 -11.36
C SER A 42 -16.11 -8.95 -10.94
N PRO A 43 -17.30 -8.70 -11.51
CA PRO A 43 -17.93 -9.48 -12.59
C PRO A 43 -17.36 -9.13 -13.97
N LEU A 44 -16.82 -10.11 -14.69
CA LEU A 44 -16.21 -9.90 -16.01
C LEU A 44 -17.20 -9.34 -17.04
N SER A 45 -18.48 -9.72 -16.94
CA SER A 45 -19.54 -9.29 -17.86
C SER A 45 -19.81 -7.78 -17.84
N LYS A 46 -19.46 -7.10 -16.74
CA LYS A 46 -19.69 -5.65 -16.58
C LYS A 46 -18.50 -4.80 -17.03
N LEU A 47 -17.39 -5.40 -17.45
CA LEU A 47 -16.25 -4.63 -17.96
C LEU A 47 -16.58 -3.96 -19.29
N THR A 48 -16.27 -2.68 -19.39
CA THR A 48 -16.28 -1.97 -20.68
C THR A 48 -15.08 -2.38 -21.54
N GLU A 49 -15.16 -2.19 -22.86
CA GLU A 49 -14.02 -2.50 -23.74
C GLU A 49 -12.76 -1.70 -23.38
N ALA A 50 -12.91 -0.45 -22.95
CA ALA A 50 -11.79 0.36 -22.47
C ALA A 50 -11.13 -0.25 -21.23
N GLN A 51 -11.92 -0.74 -20.26
CA GLN A 51 -11.40 -1.43 -19.07
C GLN A 51 -10.72 -2.75 -19.43
N ARG A 52 -11.32 -3.55 -20.34
CA ARG A 52 -10.69 -4.77 -20.84
C ARG A 52 -9.37 -4.47 -21.54
N GLY A 53 -9.33 -3.42 -22.36
CA GLY A 53 -8.13 -2.97 -23.06
C GLY A 53 -7.01 -2.58 -22.10
N PHE A 54 -7.33 -1.79 -21.07
CA PHE A 54 -6.39 -1.42 -20.01
C PHE A 54 -5.86 -2.66 -19.26
N ILE A 55 -6.74 -3.55 -18.82
CA ILE A 55 -6.35 -4.77 -18.10
C ILE A 55 -5.44 -5.62 -18.98
N ARG A 56 -5.74 -5.75 -20.27
CA ARG A 56 -4.94 -6.53 -21.22
C ARG A 56 -3.54 -5.93 -21.41
N SER A 57 -3.43 -4.61 -21.56
CA SER A 57 -2.14 -3.95 -21.78
C SER A 57 -1.25 -3.93 -20.54
N ARG A 58 -1.82 -3.99 -19.34
CA ARG A 58 -1.11 -3.97 -18.05
C ARG A 58 -1.16 -5.29 -17.28
N LYS A 59 -1.56 -6.39 -17.94
CA LYS A 59 -1.83 -7.67 -17.26
C LYS A 59 -0.64 -8.18 -16.46
N ALA A 60 0.55 -8.17 -17.06
CA ALA A 60 1.76 -8.70 -16.41
C ALA A 60 2.12 -7.88 -15.16
N GLU A 61 2.06 -6.56 -15.26
CA GLU A 61 2.36 -5.64 -14.15
C GLU A 61 1.33 -5.78 -13.01
N LEU A 62 0.04 -5.93 -13.35
CA LEU A 62 -1.01 -6.20 -12.35
C LEU A 62 -0.79 -7.53 -11.63
N VAL A 63 -0.41 -8.59 -12.37
CA VAL A 63 -0.12 -9.90 -11.77
C VAL A 63 1.10 -9.81 -10.85
N ALA A 64 2.18 -9.17 -11.28
CA ALA A 64 3.39 -8.99 -10.47
C ALA A 64 3.10 -8.23 -9.17
N LEU A 65 2.42 -7.08 -9.27
CA LEU A 65 2.06 -6.28 -8.11
C LEU A 65 1.17 -7.04 -7.11
N LEU A 66 0.19 -7.80 -7.60
CA LEU A 66 -0.69 -8.61 -6.74
C LEU A 66 0.05 -9.80 -6.12
N ALA A 67 0.95 -10.44 -6.86
CA ALA A 67 1.78 -11.53 -6.36
C ALA A 67 2.73 -11.05 -5.25
N ASP A 68 3.37 -9.92 -5.46
CA ASP A 68 4.25 -9.31 -4.46
C ASP A 68 3.47 -8.84 -3.23
N ALA A 69 2.21 -8.44 -3.39
CA ALA A 69 1.32 -8.18 -2.24
C ALA A 69 1.05 -9.45 -1.44
N GLU A 70 0.87 -10.61 -2.06
CA GLU A 70 0.77 -11.88 -1.34
C GLU A 70 2.09 -12.26 -0.65
N THR A 71 3.23 -12.01 -1.29
CA THR A 71 4.56 -12.19 -0.66
C THR A 71 4.70 -11.32 0.59
N LEU A 72 4.31 -10.04 0.50
CA LEU A 72 4.33 -9.14 1.66
C LEU A 72 3.35 -9.61 2.75
N ALA A 73 2.17 -10.09 2.39
CA ALA A 73 1.22 -10.64 3.36
C ALA A 73 1.80 -11.84 4.11
N ALA A 74 2.49 -12.75 3.41
CA ALA A 74 3.15 -13.89 4.03
C ALA A 74 4.28 -13.46 4.99
N LEU A 75 5.07 -12.45 4.63
CA LEU A 75 6.10 -11.88 5.52
C LEU A 75 5.48 -11.27 6.77
N LEU A 76 4.36 -10.56 6.62
CA LEU A 76 3.62 -9.97 7.75
C LEU A 76 3.07 -11.03 8.70
N ASP A 77 2.51 -12.12 8.15
CA ASP A 77 2.00 -13.24 8.94
C ASP A 77 3.14 -13.94 9.70
N GLN A 78 4.30 -14.12 9.08
CA GLN A 78 5.50 -14.68 9.72
C GLN A 78 6.04 -13.79 10.84
N ALA A 79 6.03 -12.47 10.65
CA ALA A 79 6.46 -11.51 11.67
C ALA A 79 5.46 -11.41 12.85
N GLY A 80 4.19 -11.71 12.61
CA GLY A 80 3.13 -11.72 13.61
C GLY A 80 3.04 -10.40 14.39
N ALA A 81 3.00 -10.50 15.72
CA ALA A 81 2.87 -9.35 16.61
C ALA A 81 4.13 -8.45 16.65
N ALA A 82 5.28 -8.93 16.15
CA ALA A 82 6.44 -8.06 15.98
C ALA A 82 6.19 -7.05 14.85
N GLY A 83 5.51 -7.47 13.78
CA GLY A 83 5.41 -6.70 12.55
C GLY A 83 6.76 -6.50 11.86
N ILE A 84 6.74 -5.86 10.71
CA ILE A 84 7.94 -5.59 9.89
C ILE A 84 8.20 -4.09 9.81
N ALA A 85 9.46 -3.70 9.93
CA ALA A 85 9.91 -2.34 9.65
C ALA A 85 9.88 -2.04 8.14
N TRP A 86 10.18 -0.79 7.78
CA TRP A 86 10.32 -0.40 6.37
C TRP A 86 11.47 -1.16 5.71
N ARG A 87 11.27 -1.63 4.47
CA ARG A 87 12.17 -2.50 3.66
C ARG A 87 12.58 -3.84 4.24
N GLU A 88 12.26 -4.13 5.51
CA GLU A 88 12.58 -5.39 6.15
C GLU A 88 12.02 -6.58 5.36
N GLY A 89 12.90 -7.54 5.02
CA GLY A 89 12.54 -8.75 4.26
C GLY A 89 12.36 -8.57 2.75
N THR A 90 12.57 -7.37 2.20
CA THR A 90 12.32 -7.07 0.77
C THR A 90 13.50 -6.35 0.13
N GLN A 91 13.74 -6.61 -1.16
CA GLN A 91 14.73 -5.87 -1.97
C GLN A 91 14.10 -4.75 -2.80
N TRP A 92 12.79 -4.55 -2.69
CA TRP A 92 12.06 -3.53 -3.43
C TRP A 92 12.48 -2.12 -3.03
N ASP A 93 12.48 -1.21 -4.00
CA ASP A 93 12.63 0.21 -3.72
C ASP A 93 11.41 0.76 -2.95
N ASP A 94 11.56 1.99 -2.44
CA ASP A 94 10.55 2.62 -1.58
C ASP A 94 9.22 2.84 -2.31
N GLY A 95 9.25 3.17 -3.59
CA GLY A 95 8.04 3.44 -4.39
C GLY A 95 7.26 2.17 -4.68
N TYR A 96 7.94 1.10 -5.07
CA TYR A 96 7.33 -0.20 -5.30
C TYR A 96 6.83 -0.83 -3.98
N LEU A 97 7.62 -0.75 -2.90
CA LEU A 97 7.21 -1.21 -1.59
C LEU A 97 5.96 -0.50 -1.08
N LEU A 98 5.86 0.82 -1.32
CA LEU A 98 4.67 1.60 -1.02
C LEU A 98 3.47 1.08 -1.82
N ALA A 99 3.61 0.82 -3.12
CA ALA A 99 2.53 0.34 -3.96
C ALA A 99 2.03 -1.06 -3.53
N VAL A 100 2.95 -1.99 -3.26
CA VAL A 100 2.62 -3.33 -2.75
C VAL A 100 1.88 -3.24 -1.41
N GLY A 101 2.38 -2.41 -0.49
CA GLY A 101 1.72 -2.16 0.79
C GLY A 101 0.32 -1.57 0.62
N GLU A 102 0.15 -0.67 -0.35
CA GLU A 102 -1.13 0.00 -0.59
C GLU A 102 -2.21 -0.96 -1.14
N VAL A 103 -1.83 -2.02 -1.85
CA VAL A 103 -2.74 -3.11 -2.24
C VAL A 103 -3.31 -3.80 -0.99
N LEU A 104 -2.46 -4.15 -0.03
CA LEU A 104 -2.88 -4.82 1.21
C LEU A 104 -3.66 -3.88 2.13
N TYR A 105 -3.27 -2.62 2.20
CA TYR A 105 -3.97 -1.61 2.99
C TYR A 105 -5.40 -1.39 2.46
N SER A 106 -5.56 -1.26 1.14
CA SER A 106 -6.86 -1.07 0.49
C SER A 106 -7.81 -2.25 0.68
N SER A 107 -7.27 -3.45 0.78
CA SER A 107 -8.04 -4.68 1.06
C SER A 107 -8.20 -4.97 2.55
N ARG A 108 -7.77 -4.05 3.43
CA ARG A 108 -7.81 -4.16 4.89
C ARG A 108 -7.05 -5.38 5.45
N ARG A 109 -6.07 -5.88 4.70
CA ARG A 109 -5.21 -7.00 5.11
C ARG A 109 -3.97 -6.56 5.87
N MET A 110 -3.57 -5.29 5.72
CA MET A 110 -2.42 -4.70 6.42
C MET A 110 -2.82 -3.42 7.15
N VAL A 111 -2.19 -3.16 8.29
CA VAL A 111 -2.25 -1.89 9.01
C VAL A 111 -0.85 -1.40 9.36
N ASN A 112 -0.71 -0.08 9.54
CA ASN A 112 0.51 0.55 10.05
C ASN A 112 0.28 0.97 11.52
N ARG A 113 1.21 0.64 12.42
CA ARG A 113 1.21 1.12 13.82
C ARG A 113 2.63 1.48 14.24
N LEU A 114 2.82 2.69 14.76
CA LEU A 114 4.09 3.15 15.33
C LEU A 114 5.30 2.89 14.40
N GLY A 115 5.16 3.17 13.10
CA GLY A 115 6.23 2.98 12.11
C GLY A 115 6.48 1.53 11.66
N ARG A 116 5.65 0.57 12.09
CA ARG A 116 5.71 -0.84 11.66
C ARG A 116 4.45 -1.27 10.93
N ARG A 117 4.59 -2.25 10.06
CA ARG A 117 3.52 -2.87 9.27
C ARG A 117 3.14 -4.22 9.87
N TYR A 118 1.85 -4.49 9.91
CA TYR A 118 1.30 -5.71 10.48
C TYR A 118 0.22 -6.28 9.57
N ALA A 119 0.09 -7.61 9.55
CA ALA A 119 -1.16 -8.24 9.14
C ALA A 119 -2.28 -7.72 10.06
N ALA A 120 -3.41 -7.32 9.49
CA ALA A 120 -4.47 -6.63 10.23
C ALA A 120 -4.98 -7.44 11.44
N ALA A 121 -5.02 -8.77 11.32
CA ALA A 121 -5.47 -9.68 12.38
C ALA A 121 -4.45 -9.88 13.51
N LEU A 122 -3.17 -9.61 13.28
CA LEU A 122 -2.07 -9.86 14.22
C LEU A 122 -1.52 -8.57 14.83
N ALA A 123 -2.05 -7.42 14.42
CA ALA A 123 -1.56 -6.12 14.84
C ALA A 123 -1.82 -5.86 16.33
N PRO A 124 -0.78 -5.57 17.14
CA PRO A 124 -0.92 -5.36 18.59
C PRO A 124 -1.78 -4.12 18.86
N PRO A 125 -2.69 -4.14 19.84
CA PRO A 125 -3.64 -3.05 20.11
C PRO A 125 -2.94 -1.69 20.18
N MET A 126 -3.59 -0.65 19.64
CA MET A 126 -3.09 0.70 19.82
C MET A 126 -3.06 1.02 21.31
N PRO A 127 -1.96 1.56 21.86
CA PRO A 127 -1.97 2.05 23.23
C PRO A 127 -3.09 3.08 23.37
N ALA A 128 -3.87 2.99 24.45
CA ALA A 128 -4.88 3.99 24.74
C ALA A 128 -4.18 5.35 24.95
N PHE A 129 -4.77 6.42 24.44
CA PHE A 129 -4.23 7.79 24.56
C PHE A 129 -4.23 8.34 26.01
N HIS A 130 -4.36 7.49 27.03
CA HIS A 130 -4.52 7.91 28.43
C HIS A 130 -3.23 8.32 29.14
N ASP A 131 -2.06 8.20 28.50
CA ASP A 131 -0.78 8.61 29.06
C ASP A 131 -0.09 9.71 28.24
N ALA A 132 -0.86 10.64 27.66
CA ALA A 132 -0.27 11.93 27.35
C ALA A 132 0.02 12.61 28.70
N PRO A 133 1.27 12.95 29.04
CA PRO A 133 1.49 13.84 30.18
C PRO A 133 0.65 15.09 29.93
N GLU A 134 -0.15 15.45 30.93
CA GLU A 134 -0.93 16.69 30.93
C GLU A 134 -0.02 17.81 30.43
N ALA A 135 -0.40 18.46 29.32
CA ALA A 135 0.39 19.55 28.78
C ALA A 135 0.64 20.53 29.93
N PRO A 136 1.90 21.00 30.14
CA PRO A 136 2.17 21.92 31.24
C PRO A 136 1.21 23.10 31.10
N GLU A 137 0.47 23.41 32.16
CA GLU A 137 -0.33 24.63 32.23
C GLU A 137 0.61 25.79 31.89
N ILE A 138 0.37 26.42 30.75
CA ILE A 138 1.10 27.63 30.39
C ILE A 138 0.58 28.70 31.34
N GLU A 139 1.30 28.94 32.43
CA GLU A 139 1.03 30.08 33.29
C GLU A 139 1.01 31.35 32.40
N PRO A 140 -0.04 32.18 32.48
CA PRO A 140 -0.09 33.40 31.71
C PRO A 140 1.10 34.27 32.12
N MET A 141 2.00 34.50 31.17
CA MET A 141 3.13 35.39 31.33
C MET A 141 2.58 36.76 31.73
N ALA A 142 2.86 37.18 32.96
CA ALA A 142 2.43 38.48 33.46
C ALA A 142 2.97 39.55 32.52
N GLU A 143 2.05 40.32 31.94
CA GLU A 143 2.35 41.49 31.12
C GLU A 143 3.01 42.53 32.04
N GLU A 144 4.34 42.58 32.05
CA GLU A 144 5.10 43.60 32.74
C GLU A 144 4.93 44.93 31.99
N THR A 145 3.90 45.68 32.33
CA THR A 145 3.79 47.09 31.99
C THR A 145 4.85 47.87 32.78
N ALA A 146 5.83 48.42 32.07
CA ALA A 146 6.68 49.52 32.50
C ALA A 146 6.66 50.62 31.44
#